data_AF-A0A127SF19-F1
#
_entry.id   AF-A0A127SF19-F1
#
_cell.length_a   1.000
_cell.length_b   1.000
_cell.length_c   1.000
_cell.angle_alpha   90.00
_cell.angle_beta   90.00
_cell.angle_gamma   90.00
#
_symmetry.space_group_name_H-M   'P 1'
#
loop_
_entity.id
_entity.type
_entity.pdbx_description
1 polymer ?
#
loop_
_entity_poly.entity_id
_entity_poly.type
_entity_poly.pdbx_seq_one_letter_code
_entity_poly.pdbx_strand_id
1 'polypeptide(L)'
;MLWLWRPYTAHELLLLCGAGVLATLSQLSLSKAYGHAEAAQIGPANYLAIVFAGVWAALLWGEYPDPTSLAGMALILLALLLCLPWRRR
;
A
#
# COMPACT_ATOMS: atom_id res chain seq x y z
N MET A 1 -22.94 -21.08 -9.03
CA MET A 1 -22.23 -19.79 -9.06
C MET A 1 -21.89 -19.28 -10.47
N LEU A 2 -22.03 -20.09 -11.53
CA LEU A 2 -21.83 -19.65 -12.93
C LEU A 2 -23.00 -18.85 -13.52
N TRP A 3 -24.14 -18.76 -12.83
CA TRP A 3 -25.36 -18.12 -13.32
C TRP A 3 -25.33 -16.57 -13.28
N LEU A 4 -24.34 -15.98 -12.61
CA LEU A 4 -24.18 -14.52 -12.50
C LEU A 4 -23.13 -13.96 -13.48
N TRP A 5 -22.64 -14.79 -14.41
CA TRP A 5 -21.65 -14.36 -15.39
C TRP A 5 -22.28 -13.33 -16.34
N ARG A 6 -21.69 -12.13 -16.37
CA ARG A 6 -22.02 -11.07 -17.30
C ARG A 6 -20.75 -10.55 -17.96
N PRO A 7 -20.78 -10.17 -19.24
CA PRO A 7 -19.65 -9.48 -19.85
C PRO A 7 -19.42 -8.15 -19.12
N TYR A 8 -18.15 -7.84 -18.85
CA TYR A 8 -17.78 -6.57 -18.25
C TYR A 8 -18.09 -5.42 -19.21
N THR A 9 -18.54 -4.31 -18.64
CA THR A 9 -18.64 -3.05 -19.37
C THR A 9 -17.24 -2.50 -19.69
N ALA A 10 -17.14 -1.65 -20.71
CA ALA A 10 -15.87 -1.02 -21.07
C ALA A 10 -15.26 -0.22 -19.90
N HIS A 11 -16.09 0.36 -19.04
CA HIS A 11 -15.65 1.08 -17.85
C HIS A 11 -15.03 0.16 -16.80
N GLU A 12 -15.68 -0.97 -16.48
CA GLU A 12 -15.15 -1.97 -15.55
C GLU A 12 -13.83 -2.56 -16.06
N LEU A 13 -13.72 -2.82 -17.36
CA LEU A 13 -12.47 -3.28 -17.98
C LEU A 13 -11.34 -2.24 -17.85
N LEU A 14 -11.64 -0.96 -18.07
CA LEU A 14 -10.66 0.11 -17.93
C LEU A 14 -10.14 0.21 -16.49
N LEU A 15 -11.04 0.16 -15.50
CA LEU A 15 -10.67 0.14 -14.07
C LEU A 15 -9.82 -1.09 -13.73
N LEU A 16 -10.19 -2.27 -14.24
CA LEU A 16 -9.47 -3.51 -14.01
C LEU A 16 -8.05 -3.46 -14.62
N CYS A 17 -7.92 -2.97 -15.85
CA CYS A 17 -6.63 -2.76 -16.48
C CYS A 17 -5.78 -1.74 -15.71
N GLY A 18 -6.38 -0.62 -15.27
CA GLY A 18 -5.71 0.39 -14.45
C GLY A 18 -5.18 -0.19 -13.14
N ALA A 19 -6.01 -0.96 -12.43
CA ALA A 19 -5.61 -1.65 -11.21
C ALA A 19 -4.47 -2.66 -11.46
N GLY A 20 -4.53 -3.41 -12.56
CA GLY A 20 -3.48 -4.34 -12.96
C GLY A 20 -2.15 -3.64 -13.23
N VAL A 21 -2.16 -2.54 -14.00
CA VAL A 21 -0.95 -1.75 -14.29
C VAL A 21 -0.32 -1.20 -13.02
N LEU A 22 -1.13 -0.63 -12.12
CA LEU A 22 -0.66 -0.10 -10.84
C LEU A 22 -0.08 -1.19 -9.95
N ALA A 23 -0.74 -2.34 -9.86
CA ALA A 23 -0.26 -3.49 -9.09
C ALA A 23 1.07 -4.02 -9.64
N THR A 24 1.21 -4.15 -10.96
CA THR A 24 2.48 -4.55 -11.58
C THR A 24 3.58 -3.53 -11.32
N LEU A 25 3.30 -2.23 -11.45
CA LEU A 25 4.28 -1.18 -11.18
C LEU A 25 4.74 -1.19 -9.71
N SER A 26 3.79 -1.37 -8.78
CA SER A 26 4.07 -1.54 -7.35
C SER A 26 4.99 -2.74 -7.11
N GLN A 27 4.67 -3.90 -7.71
CA GLN A 27 5.45 -5.12 -7.55
C GLN A 27 6.87 -4.98 -8.11
N LEU A 28 7.04 -4.38 -9.29
CA LEU A 28 8.35 -4.13 -9.89
C LEU A 28 9.19 -3.17 -9.04
N SER A 29 8.56 -2.14 -8.47
CA SER A 29 9.22 -1.19 -7.58
C SER A 29 9.69 -1.86 -6.29
N LEU A 30 8.85 -2.74 -5.72
CA LEU A 30 9.20 -3.54 -4.55
C LEU A 30 10.36 -4.50 -4.84
N SER A 31 10.34 -5.19 -5.98
CA SER A 31 11.47 -6.05 -6.40
C SER A 31 12.79 -5.27 -6.54
N LYS A 32 12.74 -4.05 -7.10
CA LYS A 32 13.93 -3.18 -7.16
C LYS A 32 14.38 -2.72 -5.79
N ALA A 33 13.46 -2.39 -4.88
CA ALA A 33 13.79 -2.00 -3.52
C ALA A 33 14.57 -3.10 -2.79
N TYR A 34 14.15 -4.36 -2.92
CA TYR A 34 14.87 -5.52 -2.36
C TYR A 34 16.27 -5.73 -2.96
N GLY A 35 16.53 -5.21 -4.16
CA GLY A 35 17.87 -5.20 -4.74
C GLY A 35 18.80 -4.12 -4.18
N HIS A 36 18.25 -3.06 -3.56
CA HIS A 36 19.00 -1.88 -3.11
C HIS A 36 19.15 -1.76 -1.59
N ALA A 37 18.24 -2.35 -0.80
CA ALA A 37 18.27 -2.30 0.65
C ALA A 37 18.09 -3.71 1.25
N GLU A 38 18.62 -3.91 2.46
CA GLU A 38 18.44 -5.16 3.19
C GLU A 38 16.95 -5.41 3.47
N ALA A 39 16.54 -6.68 3.39
CA ALA A 39 15.15 -7.09 3.63
C ALA A 39 14.61 -6.62 4.99
N ALA A 40 15.49 -6.48 5.99
CA ALA A 40 15.17 -5.98 7.32
C ALA A 40 14.66 -4.52 7.33
N GLN A 41 15.12 -3.67 6.40
CA GLN A 41 14.68 -2.28 6.30
C GLN A 41 13.38 -2.16 5.49
N ILE A 42 13.17 -3.06 4.53
CA ILE A 42 12.01 -3.03 3.62
C ILE A 42 10.76 -3.58 4.30
N GLY A 43 10.89 -4.55 5.21
CA GLY A 43 9.76 -5.10 5.97
C GLY A 43 8.92 -4.02 6.66
N PRO A 44 9.51 -3.17 7.54
CA PRO A 44 8.83 -2.03 8.15
C PRO A 44 8.26 -1.04 7.13
N ALA A 45 9.00 -0.75 6.06
CA ALA A 45 8.55 0.17 5.01
C ALA A 45 7.30 -0.33 4.28
N ASN A 46 7.13 -1.65 4.13
CA ASN A 46 5.95 -2.22 3.48
C ASN A 46 4.66 -1.96 4.26
N TYR A 47 4.73 -1.84 5.60
CA TYR A 47 3.57 -1.51 6.43
C TYR A 47 3.05 -0.08 6.23
N LEU A 48 3.83 0.82 5.60
CA LEU A 48 3.32 2.15 5.22
C LEU A 48 2.15 2.07 4.24
N ALA A 49 2.00 0.95 3.51
CA ALA A 49 0.84 0.71 2.67
C ALA A 49 -0.49 0.87 3.44
N ILE A 50 -0.51 0.53 4.73
CA ILE A 50 -1.70 0.70 5.60
C ILE A 50 -2.02 2.18 5.80
N VAL A 51 -1.00 3.01 6.03
CA VAL A 51 -1.17 4.46 6.18
C VAL A 51 -1.69 5.07 4.88
N PHE A 52 -1.09 4.72 3.74
CA PHE A 52 -1.53 5.18 2.43
C PHE A 52 -2.95 4.68 2.09
N ALA A 53 -3.30 3.45 2.45
CA ALA A 53 -4.65 2.92 2.27
C ALA A 53 -5.67 3.75 3.04
N GLY A 54 -5.38 4.12 4.29
CA GLY A 54 -6.23 5.02 5.08
C GLY A 54 -6.37 6.42 4.46
N VAL A 55 -5.30 6.97 3.89
CA VAL A 55 -5.35 8.25 3.16
C VAL A 55 -6.26 8.14 1.93
N TRP A 56 -6.09 7.09 1.13
CA TRP A 56 -6.94 6.87 -0.05
C TRP A 56 -8.40 6.58 0.33
N ALA A 57 -8.66 5.84 1.41
CA ALA A 57 -9.99 5.61 1.96
C ALA A 57 -10.70 6.94 2.30
N ALA A 58 -9.98 7.83 3.01
CA ALA A 58 -10.50 9.14 3.34
C ALA A 58 -10.74 10.02 2.10
N LEU A 59 -9.85 10.00 1.12
CA LEU A 59 -9.94 10.84 -0.08
C LEU A 59 -11.03 10.39 -1.07
N LEU A 60 -11.14 9.09 -1.32
CA LEU A 60 -12.02 8.55 -2.36
C LEU A 60 -13.41 8.17 -1.81
N TRP A 61 -13.49 7.73 -0.56
CA TRP A 61 -14.73 7.25 0.06
C TRP A 61 -15.21 8.10 1.24
N GLY A 62 -14.43 9.09 1.69
CA GLY A 62 -14.79 9.90 2.87
C GLY A 62 -14.72 9.13 4.19
N GLU A 63 -14.09 7.95 4.18
CA GLU A 63 -13.91 7.09 5.36
C GLU A 63 -12.66 7.54 6.12
N TYR A 64 -12.85 8.40 7.12
CA TYR A 64 -11.76 8.87 7.94
C TYR A 64 -11.34 7.81 8.97
N PRO A 65 -10.03 7.57 9.16
CA PRO A 65 -9.55 6.66 10.18
C PRO A 65 -9.98 7.13 11.56
N ASP A 66 -10.51 6.21 12.36
CA ASP A 66 -10.86 6.43 13.75
C ASP A 66 -9.61 6.65 14.62
N PRO A 67 -9.76 7.15 15.87
CA PRO A 67 -8.61 7.42 16.73
C PRO A 67 -7.71 6.22 16.99
N THR A 68 -8.25 4.99 17.00
CA THR A 68 -7.45 3.78 17.20
C THR A 68 -6.65 3.42 15.95
N SER A 69 -7.25 3.58 14.76
CA SER A 69 -6.54 3.49 13.48
C SER A 69 -5.42 4.52 13.38
N LEU A 70 -5.67 5.76 13.83
CA LEU A 70 -4.66 6.83 13.83
C LEU A 70 -3.49 6.49 14.77
N ALA A 71 -3.76 5.92 15.94
CA ALA A 71 -2.73 5.44 16.85
C ALA A 71 -1.89 4.31 16.22
N GLY A 72 -2.54 3.37 15.53
CA GLY A 72 -1.85 2.31 14.78
C GLY A 72 -0.94 2.86 13.68
N MET A 73 -1.42 3.85 12.91
CA MET A 73 -0.61 4.54 11.90
C MET A 73 0.60 5.24 12.51
N ALA A 74 0.43 5.92 13.66
CA ALA A 74 1.54 6.56 14.38
C ALA A 74 2.59 5.54 14.85
N LEU A 75 2.16 4.36 15.33
CA LEU A 75 3.08 3.28 15.72
C LEU A 75 3.88 2.74 14.52
N ILE A 76 3.24 2.55 13.37
CA ILE A 76 3.93 2.12 12.14
C ILE A 76 4.99 3.15 11.73
N LEU A 77 4.66 4.44 11.75
CA LEU A 77 5.60 5.52 11.43
C LEU A 77 6.76 5.58 12.43
N LEU A 78 6.48 5.41 13.72
CA LEU A 78 7.52 5.36 14.76
C LEU A 78 8.45 4.16 14.58
N ALA A 79 7.90 2.98 14.29
CA ALA A 79 8.69 1.79 14.01
C ALA A 79 9.60 1.98 12.79
N LEU A 80 9.10 2.62 11.72
CA LEU A 80 9.92 2.96 10.57
C LEU A 80 11.08 3.90 10.95
N LEU A 81 10.79 4.97 11.71
CA LEU A 81 11.80 5.92 12.18
C LEU A 81 12.90 5.28 13.03
N LEU A 82 12.53 4.30 13.88
CA LEU A 82 13.49 3.58 14.71
C LEU A 82 14.32 2.56 13.91
N CYS A 83 13.73 1.97 12.87
CA CYS A 83 14.39 0.96 12.04
C CYS A 83 15.22 1.57 10.89
N LEU A 84 14.98 2.84 10.57
CA LEU A 84 15.85 3.62 9.70
C LEU A 84 17.29 3.52 10.24
N PRO A 85 18.27 3.14 9.39
CA PRO A 85 19.64 2.96 9.84
C PRO A 85 20.14 4.30 10.38
N TRP A 86 20.17 4.41 11.71
CA TRP A 86 20.76 5.55 12.40
C TRP A 86 22.22 5.52 12.00
N ARG A 87 22.59 6.40 11.07
CA ARG A 87 23.91 6.50 10.47
C ARG A 87 24.93 6.66 11.60
N ARG A 88 25.46 5.53 12.09
CA ARG A 88 26.70 5.48 12.84
C ARG A 88 27.76 5.94 11.85
N ARG A 89 28.04 7.25 11.90
CA ARG A 89 29.33 7.76 11.46
C ARG A 89 30.42 7.13 12.30
#